data_AF-A0A834E7A6-F1
#
_entry.id   AF-A0A834E7A6-F1
#
_cell.length_a   1.000
_cell.length_b   1.000
_cell.length_c   1.000
_cell.angle_alpha   90.00
_cell.angle_beta   90.00
_cell.angle_gamma   90.00
#
_symmetry.space_group_name_H-M   'P 1'
#
loop_
_entity.id
_entity.type
_entity.pdbx_description
1 polymer ?
#
loop_
_entity_poly.entity_id
_entity_poly.type
_entity_poly.pdbx_seq_one_letter_code
_entity_poly.pdbx_strand_id
1 'polypeptide(L)'
;MMGTLCAPARDEEVRKLKDIKEIVPLFRAIFSVLDLMKVDMANFAVSSIRPHLMQQSVEYERKKFQELLEKQPNSLDFVTQWLEEAAEDLMNQRYKNALPAEGGATGCGDSLLPNPAAVQNYAYLRLLRWDHLRRPFPETVLMDQSRFQELQLQLEQVAILGAVLLVTFSMAASGISSQASFAEKLKMIVKILLTDLHLPSFHLRDALTTIGEKVCLEVSSRLSLCGFAPFTADKETVLKGQIQAVASPDDPIRRIMDSRILAFLESCLASGHQKPLPTVPGGLGPVQKELEEVAIKFVRLVNYNKMVFSPYYDAILSKILVSS
;
A
#
# COMPACT_ATOMS: atom_id res chain seq x y z
N MET A 1 -20.62 -19.77 34.79
CA MET A 1 -19.83 -18.58 35.13
C MET A 1 -18.89 -18.16 34.00
N MET A 2 -18.09 -19.05 33.42
CA MET A 2 -17.20 -18.66 32.31
C MET A 2 -17.98 -18.23 31.05
N GLY A 3 -19.05 -18.96 30.71
CA GLY A 3 -19.93 -18.64 29.57
C GLY A 3 -20.77 -17.36 29.71
N THR A 4 -20.79 -16.72 30.89
CA THR A 4 -21.50 -15.45 31.12
C THR A 4 -20.58 -14.24 31.09
N LEU A 5 -19.26 -14.47 31.13
CA LEU A 5 -18.23 -13.42 31.17
C LEU A 5 -17.41 -13.35 29.87
N CYS A 6 -17.59 -14.32 28.97
CA CYS A 6 -16.87 -14.36 27.70
C CYS A 6 -17.60 -13.57 26.60
N ALA A 7 -16.85 -13.11 25.61
CA ALA A 7 -17.43 -12.54 24.40
C ALA A 7 -18.26 -13.60 23.64
N PRO A 8 -19.35 -13.23 22.94
CA PRO A 8 -20.20 -14.19 22.22
C PRO A 8 -19.45 -15.08 21.23
N ALA A 9 -18.34 -14.59 20.67
CA ALA A 9 -17.45 -15.34 19.78
C ALA A 9 -16.77 -16.56 20.45
N ARG A 10 -16.79 -16.65 21.79
CA ARG A 10 -16.18 -17.73 22.58
C ARG A 10 -17.18 -18.75 23.11
N ASP A 11 -18.48 -18.54 22.88
CA ASP A 11 -19.54 -19.41 23.40
C ASP A 11 -19.39 -20.86 22.91
N GLU A 12 -18.90 -21.03 21.68
CA GLU A 12 -18.62 -22.35 21.09
C GLU A 12 -17.48 -23.07 21.82
N GLU A 13 -16.37 -22.38 22.08
CA GLU A 13 -15.21 -22.95 22.79
C GLU A 13 -15.57 -23.27 24.24
N VAL A 14 -16.35 -22.42 24.90
CA VAL A 14 -16.85 -22.69 26.26
C VAL A 14 -17.83 -23.86 26.28
N ARG A 15 -18.60 -24.10 25.21
CA ARG A 15 -19.47 -25.28 25.11
C ARG A 15 -18.65 -26.55 24.98
N LYS A 16 -17.61 -26.57 24.14
CA LYS A 16 -16.70 -27.71 23.96
C LYS A 16 -16.03 -28.14 25.27
N LEU A 17 -15.77 -27.21 26.20
CA LEU A 17 -15.25 -27.55 27.53
C LEU A 17 -16.16 -28.50 28.31
N LYS A 18 -17.48 -28.46 28.09
CA LYS A 18 -18.45 -29.32 28.78
C LYS A 18 -18.41 -30.77 28.29
N ASP A 19 -17.90 -31.00 27.08
CA ASP A 19 -17.86 -32.32 26.46
C ASP A 19 -16.60 -33.13 26.87
N ILE A 20 -15.61 -32.48 27.49
CA ILE A 20 -14.37 -33.10 27.95
C ILE A 20 -14.57 -33.75 29.33
N LYS A 21 -14.52 -35.08 29.38
CA LYS A 21 -14.74 -35.86 30.61
C LYS A 21 -13.47 -36.12 31.42
N GLU A 22 -12.31 -36.07 30.78
CA GLU A 22 -11.02 -36.30 31.44
C GLU A 22 -10.49 -35.01 32.10
N ILE A 23 -10.04 -35.12 33.35
CA ILE A 23 -9.64 -33.96 34.18
C ILE A 23 -8.45 -33.20 33.58
N VAL A 24 -7.38 -33.90 33.17
CA VAL A 24 -6.15 -33.25 32.68
C VAL A 24 -6.39 -32.52 31.34
N PRO A 25 -7.04 -33.13 30.32
CA PRO A 25 -7.43 -32.42 29.11
C PRO A 25 -8.39 -31.26 29.36
N LEU A 26 -9.32 -31.41 30.31
CA LEU A 26 -10.26 -30.34 30.68
C LEU A 26 -9.52 -29.12 31.22
N PHE A 27 -8.58 -29.30 32.17
CA PHE A 27 -7.79 -28.19 32.70
C PHE A 27 -6.94 -27.50 31.61
N ARG A 28 -6.32 -28.28 30.71
CA ARG A 28 -5.58 -27.70 29.57
C ARG A 28 -6.48 -26.84 28.70
N ALA A 29 -7.67 -27.36 28.34
CA ALA A 29 -8.61 -26.63 27.51
C ALA A 29 -9.14 -25.37 28.21
N ILE A 30 -9.41 -25.42 29.53
CA ILE A 30 -9.81 -24.25 30.32
C ILE A 30 -8.72 -23.17 30.28
N PHE A 31 -7.44 -23.52 30.48
CA PHE A 31 -6.35 -22.55 30.40
C PHE A 31 -6.24 -21.92 29.01
N SER A 32 -6.37 -22.72 27.94
CA SER A 32 -6.39 -22.20 26.58
C SER A 32 -7.51 -21.19 26.36
N VAL A 33 -8.73 -21.46 26.85
CA VAL A 33 -9.85 -20.51 26.73
C VAL A 33 -9.63 -19.27 27.60
N LEU A 34 -9.08 -19.41 28.81
CA LEU A 34 -8.73 -18.26 29.67
C LEU A 34 -7.70 -17.35 29.01
N ASP A 35 -6.70 -17.90 28.33
CA ASP A 35 -5.70 -17.09 27.63
C ASP A 35 -6.32 -16.33 26.45
N LEU A 36 -7.25 -16.95 25.71
CA LEU A 36 -8.04 -16.25 24.69
C LEU A 36 -8.90 -15.13 25.31
N MET A 37 -9.53 -15.38 26.46
CA MET A 37 -10.34 -14.36 27.15
C MET A 37 -9.50 -13.15 27.60
N LYS A 38 -8.23 -13.35 27.99
CA LYS A 38 -7.32 -12.22 28.31
C LYS A 38 -7.09 -11.33 27.09
N VAL A 39 -6.89 -11.93 25.92
CA VAL A 39 -6.74 -11.20 24.66
C VAL A 39 -8.03 -10.46 24.30
N ASP A 40 -9.18 -11.09 24.49
CA ASP A 40 -10.49 -10.47 24.23
C ASP A 40 -10.71 -9.26 25.15
N MET A 41 -10.35 -9.35 26.43
CA MET A 41 -10.41 -8.22 27.37
C MET A 41 -9.49 -7.07 26.97
N ALA A 42 -8.26 -7.36 26.55
CA ALA A 42 -7.33 -6.34 26.06
C ALA A 42 -7.89 -5.64 24.80
N ASN A 43 -8.43 -6.41 23.85
CA ASN A 43 -9.06 -5.87 22.64
C ASN A 43 -10.28 -5.01 22.95
N PHE A 44 -11.11 -5.43 23.92
CA PHE A 44 -12.24 -4.66 24.39
C PHE A 44 -11.78 -3.33 25.00
N ALA A 45 -10.83 -3.35 25.95
CA ALA A 45 -10.30 -2.15 26.57
C ALA A 45 -9.73 -1.16 25.53
N VAL A 46 -8.95 -1.66 24.56
CA VAL A 46 -8.44 -0.84 23.45
C VAL A 46 -9.58 -0.25 22.64
N SER A 47 -10.61 -1.03 22.32
CA SER A 47 -11.76 -0.57 21.53
C SER A 47 -12.60 0.46 22.26
N SER A 48 -12.78 0.32 23.57
CA SER A 48 -13.51 1.27 24.41
C SER A 48 -12.77 2.59 24.58
N ILE A 49 -11.44 2.56 24.70
CA ILE A 49 -10.62 3.78 24.92
C ILE A 49 -10.33 4.51 23.60
N ARG A 50 -10.20 3.78 22.48
CA ARG A 50 -9.88 4.33 21.15
C ARG A 50 -10.68 5.59 20.75
N PRO A 51 -12.02 5.66 20.86
CA PRO A 51 -12.76 6.85 20.43
C PRO A 51 -12.36 8.10 21.24
N HIS A 52 -12.10 7.95 22.54
CA HIS A 52 -11.67 9.05 23.40
C HIS A 52 -10.26 9.52 23.05
N LEU A 53 -9.34 8.59 22.79
CA LEU A 53 -7.98 8.92 22.33
C LEU A 53 -8.02 9.63 20.99
N MET A 54 -8.78 9.12 20.02
CA MET A 54 -8.88 9.75 18.70
C MET A 54 -9.44 11.17 18.76
N GLN A 55 -10.44 11.41 19.63
CA GLN A 55 -11.03 12.73 19.81
C GLN A 55 -10.03 13.78 20.27
N GLN A 56 -9.11 13.42 21.17
CA GLN A 56 -8.14 14.38 21.76
C GLN A 56 -6.76 14.34 21.09
N SER A 57 -6.45 13.26 20.36
CA SER A 57 -5.12 13.02 19.77
C SER A 57 -4.66 14.14 18.86
N VAL A 58 -5.54 14.62 17.99
CA VAL A 58 -5.24 15.68 17.03
C VAL A 58 -4.85 16.99 17.71
N GLU A 59 -5.63 17.40 18.72
CA GLU A 59 -5.37 18.63 19.47
C GLU A 59 -4.08 18.52 20.29
N TYR A 60 -3.86 17.37 20.91
CA TYR A 60 -2.65 17.10 21.70
C TYR A 60 -1.39 17.14 20.83
N GLU A 61 -1.36 16.42 19.71
CA GLU A 61 -0.21 16.40 18.80
C GLU A 61 0.06 17.79 18.22
N ARG A 62 -0.99 18.50 17.79
CA ARG A 62 -0.85 19.87 17.28
C ARG A 62 -0.27 20.80 18.32
N LYS A 63 -0.76 20.74 19.57
CA LYS A 63 -0.23 21.55 20.68
C LYS A 63 1.25 21.23 20.94
N LYS A 64 1.62 19.94 20.97
CA LYS A 64 3.01 19.53 21.18
C LYS A 64 3.93 19.95 20.05
N PHE A 65 3.46 19.89 18.81
CA PHE A 65 4.22 20.38 17.67
C PHE A 65 4.37 21.91 17.71
N GLN A 66 3.34 22.63 18.12
CA GLN A 66 3.43 24.08 18.32
C GLN A 66 4.46 24.47 19.40
N GLU A 67 4.47 23.75 20.53
CA GLU A 67 5.48 23.94 21.59
C GLU A 67 6.92 23.66 21.08
N LEU A 68 7.08 22.79 20.08
CA LEU A 68 8.37 22.51 19.44
C LEU A 68 8.78 23.66 18.51
N LEU A 69 7.84 24.15 17.68
CA LEU A 69 8.07 25.26 16.75
C LEU A 69 8.44 26.57 17.48
N GLU A 70 7.82 26.85 18.63
CA GLU A 70 8.16 28.03 19.44
C GLU A 70 9.61 28.02 19.93
N LYS A 71 10.18 26.82 20.13
CA LYS A 71 11.58 26.66 20.53
C LYS A 71 12.54 26.70 19.34
N GLN A 72 12.06 26.39 18.13
CA GLN A 72 12.84 26.33 16.90
C GLN A 72 12.04 26.95 15.72
N PRO A 73 12.06 28.28 15.55
CA PRO A 73 11.19 28.96 14.59
C PRO A 73 11.47 28.68 13.11
N ASN A 74 12.65 28.14 12.77
CA ASN A 74 13.04 27.77 11.40
C ASN A 74 12.96 26.25 11.14
N SER A 75 12.10 25.50 11.85
CA SER A 75 12.09 24.03 11.77
C SER A 75 11.07 23.44 10.78
N LEU A 76 10.70 24.18 9.72
CA LEU A 76 9.76 23.71 8.68
C LEU A 76 10.37 23.77 7.28
N ASP A 77 11.70 23.77 7.20
CA ASP A 77 12.44 23.88 5.95
C ASP A 77 12.19 22.66 5.06
N PHE A 78 12.19 21.45 5.62
CA PHE A 78 11.96 20.23 4.83
C PHE A 78 10.51 20.08 4.37
N VAL A 79 9.53 20.48 5.20
CA VAL A 79 8.12 20.54 4.80
C VAL A 79 7.92 21.55 3.66
N THR A 80 8.57 22.72 3.76
CA THR A 80 8.47 23.76 2.72
C THR A 80 9.06 23.26 1.41
N GLN A 81 10.29 22.76 1.41
CA GLN A 81 10.92 22.18 0.23
C GLN A 81 10.09 21.03 -0.36
N TRP A 82 9.57 20.14 0.48
CA TRP A 82 8.76 19.01 0.04
C TRP A 82 7.49 19.45 -0.70
N LEU A 83 6.80 20.47 -0.20
CA LEU A 83 5.60 21.03 -0.82
C LEU A 83 5.91 21.86 -2.06
N GLU A 84 7.01 22.61 -2.08
CA GLU A 84 7.50 23.36 -3.23
C GLU A 84 7.82 22.43 -4.40
N GLU A 85 8.65 21.40 -4.17
CA GLU A 85 9.00 20.43 -5.22
C GLU A 85 7.75 19.71 -5.76
N ALA A 86 6.76 19.44 -4.90
CA ALA A 86 5.48 18.85 -5.31
C ALA A 86 4.61 19.80 -6.14
N ALA A 87 4.57 21.10 -5.79
CA ALA A 87 3.84 22.11 -6.54
C ALA A 87 4.46 22.33 -7.93
N GLU A 88 5.79 22.44 -8.00
CA GLU A 88 6.53 22.64 -9.24
C GLU A 88 6.34 21.44 -10.20
N ASP A 89 6.45 20.21 -9.69
CA ASP A 89 6.24 19.01 -10.51
C ASP A 89 4.82 18.92 -11.09
N LEU A 90 3.80 19.29 -10.31
CA LEU A 90 2.41 19.33 -10.79
C LEU A 90 2.21 20.42 -11.85
N MET A 91 2.81 21.60 -11.66
CA MET A 91 2.78 22.67 -12.66
C MET A 91 3.47 22.23 -13.96
N ASN A 92 4.64 21.60 -13.86
CA ASN A 92 5.39 21.09 -15.00
C ASN A 92 4.62 20.00 -15.76
N GLN A 93 3.92 19.10 -15.06
CA GLN A 93 3.07 18.10 -15.69
C GLN A 93 1.89 18.74 -16.42
N ARG A 94 1.22 19.71 -15.81
CA ARG A 94 0.13 20.46 -16.46
C ARG A 94 0.62 21.23 -17.68
N TYR A 95 1.79 21.86 -17.60
CA TYR A 95 2.39 22.57 -18.72
C TYR A 95 2.71 21.63 -19.90
N LYS A 96 3.29 20.46 -19.62
CA LYS A 96 3.54 19.41 -20.63
C LYS A 96 2.24 18.91 -21.28
N ASN A 97 1.16 18.82 -20.51
CA ASN A 97 -0.15 18.39 -21.00
C ASN A 97 -0.95 19.50 -21.71
N ALA A 98 -0.60 20.78 -21.47
CA ALA A 98 -1.27 21.95 -22.03
C ALA A 98 -0.63 22.49 -23.33
N LEU A 99 0.56 22.00 -23.70
CA LEU A 99 1.13 22.26 -25.03
C LEU A 99 0.27 21.53 -26.09
N PRO A 100 -0.18 22.21 -27.17
CA PRO A 100 -1.34 21.76 -27.91
C PRO A 100 -1.05 20.53 -28.77
N ALA A 101 -1.86 19.49 -28.60
CA ALA A 101 -2.46 18.87 -29.78
C ALA A 101 -3.29 19.97 -30.48
N GLU A 102 -2.99 20.24 -31.74
CA GLU A 102 -3.58 21.33 -32.52
C GLU A 102 -5.13 21.38 -32.40
N GLY A 103 -5.65 22.57 -32.07
CA GLY A 103 -7.01 22.97 -32.41
C GLY A 103 -8.04 22.94 -31.28
N GLY A 104 -8.40 24.12 -30.76
CA GLY A 104 -9.68 24.34 -30.08
C GLY A 104 -9.58 25.22 -28.84
N ALA A 105 -9.82 26.52 -29.01
CA ALA A 105 -9.92 27.48 -27.93
C ALA A 105 -11.25 27.37 -27.17
N THR A 106 -11.19 27.35 -25.84
CA THR A 106 -12.10 28.06 -24.91
C THR A 106 -11.44 28.17 -23.55
N GLY A 107 -11.49 29.36 -22.97
CA GLY A 107 -10.57 29.81 -21.92
C GLY A 107 -10.81 29.26 -20.52
N CYS A 108 -9.74 29.32 -19.72
CA CYS A 108 -9.80 29.64 -18.29
C CYS A 108 -8.38 30.00 -17.82
N GLY A 109 -8.08 31.30 -17.71
CA GLY A 109 -6.80 31.80 -17.16
C GLY A 109 -6.58 31.44 -15.68
N ASP A 110 -7.62 30.93 -14.98
CA ASP A 110 -7.54 30.50 -13.58
C ASP A 110 -7.12 29.02 -13.40
N SER A 111 -6.95 28.24 -14.48
CA SER A 111 -6.77 26.79 -14.42
C SER A 111 -5.32 26.29 -14.26
N LEU A 112 -4.32 27.17 -14.25
CA LEU A 112 -2.91 26.75 -14.17
C LEU A 112 -2.47 26.41 -12.75
N LEU A 113 -2.99 27.12 -11.74
CA LEU A 113 -2.61 26.91 -10.34
C LEU A 113 -3.14 25.56 -9.82
N PRO A 114 -2.25 24.72 -9.24
CA PRO A 114 -2.67 23.48 -8.62
C PRO A 114 -3.46 23.77 -7.34
N ASN A 115 -4.56 23.04 -7.14
CA ASN A 115 -5.35 23.10 -5.92
C ASN A 115 -4.44 22.71 -4.73
N PRO A 116 -4.39 23.47 -3.61
CA PRO A 116 -3.60 23.12 -2.42
C PRO A 116 -3.75 21.66 -1.99
N ALA A 117 -4.99 21.14 -2.01
CA ALA A 117 -5.26 19.74 -1.65
C ALA A 117 -4.63 18.73 -2.64
N ALA A 118 -4.56 19.08 -3.92
CA ALA A 118 -3.91 18.26 -4.95
C ALA A 118 -2.38 18.27 -4.77
N VAL A 119 -1.79 19.43 -4.45
CA VAL A 119 -0.36 19.53 -4.10
C VAL A 119 -0.03 18.64 -2.90
N GLN A 120 -0.82 18.73 -1.82
CA GLN A 120 -0.62 17.88 -0.64
C GLN A 120 -0.74 16.39 -1.00
N ASN A 121 -1.78 15.98 -1.72
CA ASN A 121 -1.94 14.58 -2.15
C ASN A 121 -0.74 14.08 -2.94
N TYR A 122 -0.28 14.86 -3.91
CA TYR A 122 0.87 14.52 -4.73
C TYR A 122 2.16 14.45 -3.91
N ALA A 123 2.34 15.37 -2.95
CA ALA A 123 3.49 15.37 -2.05
C ALA A 123 3.58 14.06 -1.23
N TYR A 124 2.45 13.56 -0.69
CA TYR A 124 2.42 12.26 0.01
C TYR A 124 2.68 11.07 -0.91
N LEU A 125 2.20 11.11 -2.15
CA LEU A 125 2.48 10.04 -3.13
C LEU A 125 3.96 9.99 -3.49
N ARG A 126 4.59 11.16 -3.62
CA ARG A 126 6.03 11.27 -3.87
C ARG A 126 6.86 10.73 -2.71
N LEU A 127 6.39 10.91 -1.48
CA LEU A 127 7.04 10.37 -0.29
C LEU A 127 7.23 8.85 -0.38
N LEU A 128 6.28 8.12 -0.97
CA LEU A 128 6.37 6.66 -1.18
C LEU A 128 7.42 6.24 -2.22
N ARG A 129 7.95 7.17 -3.02
CA ARG A 129 8.97 6.92 -4.04
C ARG A 129 10.33 7.51 -3.69
N TRP A 130 10.44 8.18 -2.55
CA TRP A 130 11.69 8.82 -2.17
C TRP A 130 12.75 7.80 -1.77
N ASP A 131 14.00 8.15 -2.07
CA ASP A 131 15.15 7.50 -1.47
C ASP A 131 15.37 8.10 -0.08
N HIS A 132 14.76 7.46 0.92
CA HIS A 132 14.83 7.87 2.32
C HIS A 132 16.24 7.77 2.94
N LEU A 133 17.22 7.17 2.25
CA LEU A 133 18.62 7.16 2.70
C LEU A 133 19.32 8.48 2.37
N ARG A 134 18.90 9.15 1.30
CA ARG A 134 19.53 10.39 0.81
C ARG A 134 18.69 11.63 1.08
N ARG A 135 17.39 11.47 1.26
CA ARG A 135 16.45 12.58 1.47
C ARG A 135 15.76 12.43 2.83
N PRO A 136 15.82 13.47 3.68
CA PRO A 136 15.15 13.44 4.97
C PRO A 136 13.63 13.47 4.80
N PHE A 137 12.92 12.97 5.81
CA PHE A 137 11.47 13.13 5.88
C PHE A 137 11.09 14.56 6.30
N PRO A 138 9.93 15.07 5.84
CA PRO A 138 9.39 16.33 6.32
C PRO A 138 9.16 16.28 7.83
N GLU A 139 9.31 17.41 8.52
CA GLU A 139 9.23 17.50 9.98
C GLU A 139 7.89 16.99 10.53
N THR A 140 6.81 17.24 9.80
CA THR A 140 5.45 16.80 10.14
C THR A 140 5.23 15.30 9.98
N VAL A 141 6.16 14.57 9.37
CA VAL A 141 6.07 13.13 9.09
C VAL A 141 7.15 12.33 9.84
N LEU A 142 8.01 12.98 10.62
CA LEU A 142 9.13 12.34 11.32
C LEU A 142 8.73 11.20 12.26
N MET A 143 7.55 11.28 12.88
CA MET A 143 7.06 10.23 13.77
C MET A 143 6.53 9.00 13.02
N ASP A 144 6.22 9.15 11.73
CA ASP A 144 5.62 8.12 10.88
C ASP A 144 6.60 7.53 9.84
N GLN A 145 7.90 7.83 9.94
CA GLN A 145 8.92 7.39 8.96
C GLN A 145 8.91 5.89 8.70
N SER A 146 8.92 5.09 9.76
CA SER A 146 8.92 3.62 9.66
C SER A 146 7.67 3.09 8.95
N ARG A 147 6.52 3.76 9.15
CA ARG A 147 5.25 3.41 8.50
C ARG A 147 5.30 3.71 7.01
N PHE A 148 5.88 4.84 6.61
CA PHE A 148 6.05 5.18 5.19
C PHE A 148 7.06 4.24 4.50
N GLN A 149 8.15 3.86 5.18
CA GLN A 149 9.10 2.88 4.66
C GLN A 149 8.47 1.49 4.48
N GLU A 150 7.65 1.04 5.44
CA GLU A 150 6.91 -0.22 5.32
C GLU A 150 5.93 -0.17 4.14
N LEU A 151 5.21 0.96 3.96
CA LEU A 151 4.31 1.14 2.83
C LEU A 151 5.06 1.13 1.49
N GLN A 152 6.22 1.78 1.40
CA GLN A 152 7.07 1.76 0.22
C GLN A 152 7.48 0.32 -0.16
N LEU A 153 7.93 -0.46 0.82
CA LEU A 153 8.29 -1.87 0.63
C LEU A 153 7.08 -2.71 0.17
N GLN A 154 5.92 -2.53 0.82
CA GLN A 154 4.69 -3.22 0.45
C GLN A 154 4.26 -2.88 -0.99
N LEU A 155 4.39 -1.62 -1.39
CA LEU A 155 4.09 -1.19 -2.76
C LEU A 155 5.05 -1.80 -3.78
N GLU A 156 6.35 -1.88 -3.47
CA GLU A 156 7.32 -2.53 -4.34
C GLU A 156 6.99 -4.02 -4.52
N GLN A 157 6.66 -4.72 -3.43
CA GLN A 157 6.22 -6.11 -3.50
C GLN A 157 4.95 -6.28 -4.35
N VAL A 158 3.96 -5.39 -4.19
CA VAL A 158 2.72 -5.42 -4.99
C VAL A 158 2.99 -5.11 -6.46
N ALA A 159 3.89 -4.18 -6.76
CA ALA A 159 4.28 -3.84 -8.12
C ALA A 159 4.97 -5.02 -8.83
N ILE A 160 5.95 -5.65 -8.17
CA ILE A 160 6.64 -6.83 -8.70
C ILE A 160 5.66 -7.99 -8.86
N LEU A 161 4.85 -8.27 -7.83
CA LEU A 161 3.83 -9.32 -7.89
C LEU A 161 2.86 -9.11 -9.05
N GLY A 162 2.37 -7.88 -9.21
CA GLY A 162 1.49 -7.51 -10.30
C GLY A 162 2.15 -7.68 -11.66
N ALA A 163 3.41 -7.25 -11.81
CA ALA A 163 4.16 -7.38 -13.06
C ALA A 163 4.38 -8.86 -13.44
N VAL A 164 4.79 -9.70 -12.48
CA VAL A 164 4.97 -11.14 -12.70
C VAL A 164 3.65 -11.82 -13.09
N LEU A 165 2.55 -11.50 -12.41
CA LEU A 165 1.24 -12.05 -12.76
C LEU A 165 0.77 -11.58 -14.14
N LEU A 166 0.98 -10.31 -14.48
CA LEU A 166 0.62 -9.75 -15.78
C LEU A 166 1.40 -10.43 -16.91
N VAL A 167 2.72 -10.57 -16.76
CA VAL A 167 3.58 -11.30 -17.71
C VAL A 167 3.09 -12.74 -17.86
N THR A 168 2.87 -13.44 -16.74
CA THR A 168 2.44 -14.84 -16.75
C THR A 168 1.10 -15.03 -17.44
N PHE A 169 0.10 -14.18 -17.13
CA PHE A 169 -1.24 -14.26 -17.72
C PHE A 169 -1.28 -13.81 -19.18
N SER A 170 -0.37 -12.92 -19.61
CA SER A 170 -0.26 -12.54 -21.02
C SER A 170 0.28 -13.68 -21.90
N MET A 171 1.10 -14.57 -21.34
CA MET A 171 1.71 -15.70 -22.05
C MET A 171 0.95 -17.03 -21.87
N ALA A 172 0.17 -17.17 -20.79
CA ALA A 172 -0.63 -18.35 -20.52
C ALA A 172 -1.89 -18.40 -21.40
N ALA A 173 -2.42 -19.61 -21.65
CA ALA A 173 -3.69 -19.77 -22.34
C ALA A 173 -4.83 -19.11 -21.54
N SER A 174 -5.76 -18.45 -22.24
CA SER A 174 -6.87 -17.69 -21.62
C SER A 174 -7.74 -18.55 -20.68
N GLY A 175 -7.82 -19.86 -20.92
CA GLY A 175 -8.52 -20.82 -20.04
C GLY A 175 -7.84 -21.06 -18.68
N ILE A 176 -6.53 -20.86 -18.57
CA ILE A 176 -5.77 -21.03 -17.31
C ILE A 176 -5.70 -19.70 -16.54
N SER A 177 -5.58 -18.59 -17.26
CA SER A 177 -5.52 -17.24 -16.66
C SER A 177 -6.81 -16.85 -15.92
N SER A 178 -7.96 -17.44 -16.25
CA SER A 178 -9.25 -17.15 -15.59
C SER A 178 -9.46 -17.95 -14.30
N GLN A 179 -8.59 -18.92 -14.00
CA GLN A 179 -8.75 -19.77 -12.82
C GLN A 179 -8.19 -19.10 -11.56
N ALA A 180 -9.06 -18.73 -10.62
CA ALA A 180 -8.68 -18.08 -9.37
C ALA A 180 -7.67 -18.88 -8.52
N SER A 181 -7.80 -20.21 -8.48
CA SER A 181 -6.89 -21.08 -7.71
C SER A 181 -5.46 -21.13 -8.26
N PHE A 182 -5.27 -20.84 -9.55
CA PHE A 182 -3.95 -20.72 -10.16
C PHE A 182 -3.30 -19.39 -9.79
N ALA A 183 -4.05 -18.28 -9.89
CA ALA A 183 -3.60 -16.96 -9.48
C ALA A 183 -3.13 -16.94 -8.02
N GLU A 184 -3.91 -17.52 -7.09
CA GLU A 184 -3.54 -17.57 -5.67
C GLU A 184 -2.27 -18.40 -5.39
N LYS A 185 -2.05 -19.50 -6.13
CA LYS A 185 -0.79 -20.25 -6.03
C LYS A 185 0.41 -19.46 -6.52
N LEU A 186 0.29 -18.78 -7.66
CA LEU A 186 1.37 -17.92 -8.17
C LEU A 186 1.69 -16.80 -7.19
N LYS A 187 0.65 -16.15 -6.62
CA LYS A 187 0.85 -15.15 -5.57
C LYS A 187 1.61 -15.69 -4.38
N MET A 188 1.26 -16.88 -3.90
CA MET A 188 1.95 -17.50 -2.78
C MET A 188 3.43 -17.75 -3.09
N ILE A 189 3.74 -18.31 -4.26
CA ILE A 189 5.13 -18.55 -4.71
C ILE A 189 5.92 -17.23 -4.74
N VAL A 190 5.37 -16.21 -5.38
CA VAL A 190 6.02 -14.90 -5.52
C VAL A 190 6.20 -14.23 -4.16
N LYS A 191 5.17 -14.20 -3.29
CA LYS A 191 5.25 -13.60 -1.96
C LYS A 191 6.30 -14.27 -1.07
N ILE A 192 6.37 -15.60 -1.08
CA ILE A 192 7.39 -16.34 -0.31
C ILE A 192 8.80 -15.95 -0.76
N LEU A 193 9.04 -15.91 -2.08
CA LEU A 193 10.34 -15.57 -2.63
C LEU A 193 10.71 -14.08 -2.52
N LEU A 194 9.74 -13.20 -2.21
CA LEU A 194 9.94 -11.78 -1.96
C LEU A 194 9.88 -11.39 -0.47
N THR A 195 9.77 -12.36 0.45
CA THR A 195 9.62 -12.07 1.90
C THR A 195 10.83 -11.28 2.44
N ASP A 196 12.03 -11.61 1.96
CA ASP A 196 13.29 -11.01 2.41
C ASP A 196 13.71 -9.76 1.63
N LEU A 197 12.80 -9.16 0.84
CA LEU A 197 13.10 -7.97 0.02
C LEU A 197 13.67 -6.79 0.83
N HIS A 198 13.35 -6.71 2.12
CA HIS A 198 13.81 -5.67 3.03
C HIS A 198 15.27 -5.83 3.48
N LEU A 199 15.89 -7.00 3.25
CA LEU A 199 17.25 -7.28 3.69
C LEU A 199 18.27 -6.74 2.68
N PRO A 200 19.35 -6.08 3.13
CA PRO A 200 20.41 -5.57 2.24
C PRO A 200 21.10 -6.64 1.38
N SER A 201 21.07 -7.91 1.83
CA SER A 201 21.63 -9.06 1.11
C SER A 201 20.72 -9.62 0.03
N PHE A 202 19.51 -9.07 -0.13
CA PHE A 202 18.53 -9.60 -1.07
C PHE A 202 18.84 -9.14 -2.51
N HIS A 203 19.08 -10.10 -3.38
CA HIS A 203 19.30 -9.86 -4.81
C HIS A 203 18.01 -10.11 -5.59
N LEU A 204 17.28 -9.03 -5.88
CA LEU A 204 15.99 -9.09 -6.58
C LEU A 204 16.08 -9.84 -7.92
N ARG A 205 17.17 -9.68 -8.67
CA ARG A 205 17.38 -10.39 -9.95
C ARG A 205 17.44 -11.90 -9.77
N ASP A 206 18.11 -12.39 -8.73
CA ASP A 206 18.26 -13.82 -8.47
C ASP A 206 16.92 -14.41 -8.01
N ALA A 207 16.23 -13.70 -7.11
CA ALA A 207 14.88 -14.06 -6.68
C ALA A 207 13.90 -14.14 -7.87
N LEU A 208 13.93 -13.16 -8.79
CA LEU A 208 13.10 -13.18 -9.99
C LEU A 208 13.48 -14.29 -10.97
N THR A 209 14.76 -14.69 -11.02
CA THR A 209 15.19 -15.85 -11.81
C THR A 209 14.57 -17.13 -11.25
N THR A 210 14.63 -17.34 -9.93
CA THR A 210 13.97 -18.46 -9.25
C THR A 210 12.45 -18.41 -9.39
N ILE A 211 11.84 -17.22 -9.28
CA ILE A 211 10.40 -17.04 -9.52
C ILE A 211 10.06 -17.47 -10.95
N GLY A 212 10.82 -17.03 -11.96
CA GLY A 212 10.62 -17.41 -13.35
C GLY A 212 10.62 -18.92 -13.56
N GLU A 213 11.55 -19.64 -12.94
CA GLU A 213 11.59 -21.11 -12.97
C GLU A 213 10.35 -21.75 -12.34
N LYS A 214 9.96 -21.32 -11.13
CA LYS A 214 8.81 -21.88 -10.41
C LYS A 214 7.49 -21.57 -11.12
N VAL A 215 7.36 -20.37 -11.68
CA VAL A 215 6.20 -19.97 -12.49
C VAL A 215 6.10 -20.82 -13.74
N CYS A 216 7.20 -21.04 -14.47
CA CYS A 216 7.20 -21.91 -15.66
C CYS A 216 6.78 -23.35 -15.35
N LEU A 217 7.25 -23.90 -14.23
CA LEU A 217 6.85 -25.24 -13.77
C LEU A 217 5.35 -25.31 -13.44
N GLU A 218 4.81 -24.32 -12.71
CA GLU A 218 3.40 -24.29 -12.37
C GLU A 218 2.53 -24.07 -13.63
N VAL A 219 2.92 -23.19 -14.55
CA VAL A 219 2.23 -23.00 -15.85
C VAL A 219 2.20 -24.31 -16.64
N SER A 220 3.34 -24.99 -16.77
CA SER A 220 3.45 -26.26 -17.51
C SER A 220 2.62 -27.37 -16.87
N SER A 221 2.68 -27.51 -15.54
CA SER A 221 1.85 -28.46 -14.79
C SER A 221 0.36 -28.23 -15.02
N ARG A 222 -0.08 -26.96 -15.04
CA ARG A 222 -1.48 -26.61 -15.31
C ARG A 222 -1.91 -26.85 -16.74
N LEU A 223 -1.06 -26.56 -17.72
CA LEU A 223 -1.33 -26.89 -19.12
C LEU A 223 -1.56 -28.39 -19.30
N SER A 224 -0.72 -29.23 -18.68
CA SER A 224 -0.88 -30.69 -18.71
C SER A 224 -2.17 -31.16 -18.04
N LEU A 225 -2.51 -30.62 -16.87
CA LEU A 225 -3.74 -30.99 -16.15
C LEU A 225 -5.01 -30.60 -16.91
N CYS A 226 -4.98 -29.48 -17.65
CA CYS A 226 -6.10 -29.00 -18.43
C CYS A 226 -6.15 -29.55 -19.87
N GLY A 227 -5.20 -30.41 -20.25
CA GLY A 227 -5.14 -31.01 -21.60
C GLY A 227 -4.81 -30.01 -22.71
N PHE A 228 -4.21 -28.86 -22.38
CA PHE A 228 -3.75 -27.88 -23.36
C PHE A 228 -2.40 -28.28 -23.97
N ALA A 229 -2.04 -27.66 -25.10
CA ALA A 229 -0.75 -27.85 -25.72
C ALA A 229 0.39 -27.52 -24.74
N PRO A 230 1.48 -28.32 -24.73
CA PRO A 230 2.59 -28.11 -23.82
C PRO A 230 3.25 -26.74 -24.06
N PHE A 231 3.78 -26.16 -23.00
CA PHE A 231 4.54 -24.92 -23.07
C PHE A 231 5.84 -25.19 -23.83
N THR A 232 6.09 -24.48 -24.93
CA THR A 232 7.29 -24.68 -25.74
C THR A 232 8.52 -24.12 -25.04
N ALA A 233 9.70 -24.70 -25.30
CA ALA A 233 10.96 -24.22 -24.73
C ALA A 233 11.21 -22.73 -25.03
N ASP A 234 10.87 -22.27 -26.24
CA ASP A 234 11.00 -20.86 -26.62
C ASP A 234 10.10 -19.96 -25.76
N LYS A 235 8.84 -20.37 -25.50
CA LYS A 235 7.93 -19.61 -24.62
C LYS A 235 8.42 -19.59 -23.18
N GLU A 236 9.04 -20.68 -22.73
CA GLU A 236 9.65 -20.77 -21.40
C GLU A 236 10.82 -19.80 -21.23
N THR A 237 11.73 -19.74 -22.21
CA THR A 237 12.86 -18.81 -22.18
C THR A 237 12.40 -17.36 -22.20
N VAL A 238 11.40 -17.03 -23.03
CA VAL A 238 10.81 -15.68 -23.08
C VAL A 238 10.15 -15.31 -21.75
N LEU A 239 9.35 -16.22 -21.16
CA LEU A 239 8.67 -15.97 -19.89
C LEU A 239 9.68 -15.71 -18.75
N LYS A 240 10.72 -16.54 -18.65
CA LYS A 240 11.80 -16.35 -17.67
C LYS A 240 12.53 -15.03 -17.88
N GLY A 241 12.86 -14.70 -19.13
CA GLY A 241 13.54 -13.45 -19.49
C GLY A 241 12.71 -12.21 -19.12
N GLN A 242 11.40 -12.23 -19.41
CA GLN A 242 10.50 -11.13 -19.06
C GLN A 242 10.32 -10.99 -17.55
N ILE A 243 10.16 -12.09 -16.81
CA ILE A 243 10.08 -12.05 -15.34
C ILE A 243 11.38 -11.51 -14.73
N GLN A 244 12.54 -11.91 -15.25
CA GLN A 244 13.83 -11.41 -14.78
C GLN A 244 14.02 -9.92 -15.12
N ALA A 245 13.51 -9.45 -16.27
CA ALA A 245 13.60 -8.04 -16.68
C ALA A 245 12.90 -7.09 -15.70
N VAL A 246 11.82 -7.53 -15.04
CA VAL A 246 11.10 -6.78 -13.98
C VAL A 246 12.02 -6.36 -12.82
N ALA A 247 13.18 -6.99 -12.65
CA ALA A 247 14.18 -6.57 -11.66
C ALA A 247 14.63 -5.11 -11.88
N SER A 248 14.63 -4.65 -13.13
CA SER A 248 15.00 -3.27 -13.47
C SER A 248 13.86 -2.30 -13.19
N PRO A 249 14.08 -1.16 -12.50
CA PRO A 249 13.07 -0.11 -12.35
C PRO A 249 12.65 0.54 -13.67
N ASP A 250 13.48 0.42 -14.72
CA ASP A 250 13.22 0.96 -16.05
C ASP A 250 12.42 -0.01 -16.95
N ASP A 251 12.14 -1.22 -16.47
CA ASP A 251 11.31 -2.17 -17.22
C ASP A 251 9.92 -1.57 -17.50
N PRO A 252 9.44 -1.61 -18.75
CA PRO A 252 8.16 -0.99 -19.12
C PRO A 252 6.98 -1.57 -18.36
N ILE A 253 7.00 -2.88 -18.04
CA ILE A 253 5.91 -3.52 -17.31
C ILE A 253 5.91 -3.02 -15.86
N ARG A 254 7.08 -3.00 -15.21
CA ARG A 254 7.22 -2.42 -13.87
C ARG A 254 6.78 -0.96 -13.83
N ARG A 255 7.21 -0.13 -14.78
CA ARG A 255 6.81 1.28 -14.85
C ARG A 255 5.30 1.48 -15.03
N ILE A 256 4.65 0.64 -15.84
CA ILE A 256 3.20 0.66 -16.01
C ILE A 256 2.51 0.27 -14.70
N MET A 257 3.00 -0.75 -14.00
CA MET A 257 2.42 -1.16 -12.71
C MET A 257 2.57 -0.07 -11.66
N ASP A 258 3.75 0.52 -11.51
CA ASP A 258 4.00 1.64 -10.59
C ASP A 258 3.08 2.83 -10.90
N SER A 259 2.96 3.21 -12.17
CA SER A 259 2.10 4.31 -12.60
C SER A 259 0.62 4.05 -12.26
N ARG A 260 0.13 2.82 -12.47
CA ARG A 260 -1.26 2.46 -12.16
C ARG A 260 -1.53 2.41 -10.66
N ILE A 261 -0.57 1.92 -9.88
CA ILE A 261 -0.64 1.89 -8.41
C ILE A 261 -0.71 3.31 -7.86
N LEU A 262 0.16 4.22 -8.34
CA LEU A 262 0.16 5.61 -7.90
C LEU A 262 -1.14 6.33 -8.27
N ALA A 263 -1.63 6.13 -9.51
CA ALA A 263 -2.91 6.70 -9.93
C ALA A 263 -4.09 6.18 -9.08
N PHE A 264 -4.06 4.90 -8.70
CA PHE A 264 -5.05 4.34 -7.78
C PHE A 264 -4.98 4.98 -6.39
N LEU A 265 -3.78 5.11 -5.81
CA LEU A 265 -3.58 5.76 -4.51
C LEU A 265 -4.00 7.24 -4.54
N GLU A 266 -3.69 7.95 -5.63
CA GLU A 266 -4.13 9.33 -5.84
C GLU A 266 -5.65 9.44 -5.86
N SER A 267 -6.31 8.56 -6.62
CA SER A 267 -7.78 8.49 -6.65
C SER A 267 -8.35 8.15 -5.27
N CYS A 268 -7.68 7.33 -4.47
CA CYS A 268 -8.10 7.01 -3.10
C CYS A 268 -7.98 8.22 -2.18
N LEU A 269 -6.93 9.03 -2.30
CA LEU A 269 -6.77 10.27 -1.52
C LEU A 269 -7.76 11.36 -1.94
N ALA A 270 -8.13 11.42 -3.22
CA ALA A 270 -9.14 12.35 -3.73
C ALA A 270 -10.56 11.95 -3.34
N SER A 271 -10.82 10.65 -3.22
CA SER A 271 -12.10 10.10 -2.76
C SER A 271 -12.17 10.19 -1.23
N GLY A 272 -12.76 11.26 -0.70
CA GLY A 272 -12.86 11.48 0.75
C GLY A 272 -13.49 10.32 1.54
N HIS A 273 -13.33 10.34 2.86
CA HIS A 273 -13.60 9.29 3.86
C HIS A 273 -14.91 8.45 3.78
N GLN A 274 -15.88 8.81 2.92
CA GLN A 274 -17.21 8.19 2.87
C GLN A 274 -17.55 7.50 1.54
N LYS A 275 -16.65 7.52 0.55
CA LYS A 275 -16.90 6.84 -0.73
C LYS A 275 -16.26 5.45 -0.74
N PRO A 276 -16.90 4.45 -1.38
CA PRO A 276 -16.23 3.17 -1.64
C PRO A 276 -14.92 3.40 -2.39
N LEU A 277 -13.94 2.51 -2.15
CA LEU A 277 -12.65 2.56 -2.85
C LEU A 277 -12.90 2.65 -4.37
N PRO A 278 -12.12 3.48 -5.08
CA PRO A 278 -12.19 3.55 -6.53
C PRO A 278 -12.06 2.17 -7.16
N THR A 279 -12.60 1.98 -8.35
CA THR A 279 -12.38 0.73 -9.09
C THR A 279 -10.90 0.62 -9.45
N VAL A 280 -10.30 -0.53 -9.15
CA VAL A 280 -8.89 -0.79 -9.46
C VAL A 280 -8.67 -0.71 -10.98
N PRO A 281 -7.63 0.02 -11.45
CA PRO A 281 -7.32 0.12 -12.88
C PRO A 281 -7.09 -1.25 -13.53
N GLY A 282 -7.44 -1.35 -14.83
CA GLY A 282 -7.21 -2.56 -15.62
C GLY A 282 -5.77 -3.06 -15.54
N GLY A 283 -5.59 -4.36 -15.32
CA GLY A 283 -4.29 -5.02 -15.15
C GLY A 283 -3.80 -5.19 -13.70
N LEU A 284 -4.42 -4.50 -12.73
CA LEU A 284 -4.17 -4.72 -11.29
C LEU A 284 -5.19 -5.65 -10.63
N GLY A 285 -6.18 -6.15 -11.38
CA GLY A 285 -7.22 -7.06 -10.88
C GLY A 285 -6.68 -8.26 -10.08
N PRO A 286 -5.62 -8.95 -10.53
CA PRO A 286 -5.05 -10.04 -9.76
C PRO A 286 -4.53 -9.62 -8.37
N VAL A 287 -4.00 -8.41 -8.22
CA VAL A 287 -3.40 -7.90 -6.96
C VAL A 287 -4.31 -6.90 -6.23
N GLN A 288 -5.59 -6.88 -6.56
CA GLN A 288 -6.56 -5.91 -6.04
C GLN A 288 -6.61 -5.91 -4.51
N LYS A 289 -6.70 -7.09 -3.88
CA LYS A 289 -6.82 -7.20 -2.42
C LYS A 289 -5.59 -6.63 -1.71
N GLU A 290 -4.40 -7.01 -2.18
CA GLU A 290 -3.14 -6.53 -1.64
C GLU A 290 -3.00 -5.02 -1.79
N LEU A 291 -3.40 -4.47 -2.94
CA LEU A 291 -3.36 -3.04 -3.20
C LEU A 291 -4.38 -2.27 -2.33
N GLU A 292 -5.59 -2.79 -2.16
CA GLU A 292 -6.61 -2.19 -1.29
C GLU A 292 -6.15 -2.13 0.18
N GLU A 293 -5.53 -3.19 0.68
CA GLU A 293 -4.97 -3.23 2.05
C GLU A 293 -3.92 -2.13 2.26
N VAL A 294 -2.98 -1.99 1.32
CA VAL A 294 -1.94 -0.96 1.36
C VAL A 294 -2.56 0.45 1.22
N ALA A 295 -3.52 0.62 0.32
CA ALA A 295 -4.20 1.90 0.11
C ALA A 295 -4.97 2.35 1.36
N ILE A 296 -5.66 1.43 2.05
CA ILE A 296 -6.36 1.74 3.31
C ILE A 296 -5.38 2.23 4.38
N LYS A 297 -4.23 1.56 4.53
CA LYS A 297 -3.19 1.98 5.49
C LYS A 297 -2.64 3.37 5.13
N PHE A 298 -2.32 3.60 3.88
CA PHE A 298 -1.78 4.86 3.38
C PHE A 298 -2.78 6.02 3.55
N VAL A 299 -4.02 5.85 3.11
CA VAL A 299 -5.07 6.89 3.23
C VAL A 299 -5.33 7.24 4.69
N ARG A 300 -5.41 6.25 5.59
CA ARG A 300 -5.57 6.50 7.03
C ARG A 300 -4.41 7.29 7.61
N LEU A 301 -3.18 6.93 7.25
CA LEU A 301 -1.97 7.61 7.71
C LEU A 301 -1.93 9.07 7.24
N VAL A 302 -2.14 9.29 5.93
CA VAL A 302 -2.14 10.63 5.33
C VAL A 302 -3.26 11.49 5.89
N ASN A 303 -4.47 10.96 6.01
CA ASN A 303 -5.61 11.74 6.49
C ASN A 303 -5.46 12.12 7.96
N TYR A 304 -4.96 11.23 8.81
CA TYR A 304 -4.66 11.57 10.19
C TYR A 304 -3.60 12.67 10.27
N ASN A 305 -2.51 12.54 9.51
CA ASN A 305 -1.47 13.57 9.47
C ASN A 305 -2.04 14.93 9.03
N LYS A 306 -2.88 14.97 7.99
CA LYS A 306 -3.58 16.19 7.58
C LYS A 306 -4.46 16.77 8.68
N MET A 307 -5.23 15.95 9.41
CA MET A 307 -6.04 16.45 10.53
C MET A 307 -5.19 17.20 11.57
N VAL A 308 -3.96 16.74 11.83
CA VAL A 308 -3.04 17.39 12.76
C VAL A 308 -2.42 18.64 12.15
N PHE A 309 -1.84 18.52 10.95
CA PHE A 309 -0.87 19.49 10.41
C PHE A 309 -1.40 20.40 9.29
N SER A 310 -2.67 20.25 8.87
CA SER A 310 -3.29 21.11 7.83
C SER A 310 -3.04 22.61 8.04
N PRO A 311 -3.16 23.20 9.25
CA PRO A 311 -2.89 24.63 9.44
C PRO A 311 -1.48 25.07 9.02
N TYR A 312 -0.48 24.21 9.21
CA TYR A 312 0.91 24.49 8.80
C TYR A 312 1.08 24.36 7.29
N TYR A 313 0.48 23.32 6.70
CA TYR A 313 0.51 23.12 5.25
C TYR A 313 -0.20 24.27 4.52
N ASP A 314 -1.35 24.73 5.01
CA ASP A 314 -2.11 25.81 4.39
C ASP A 314 -1.33 27.14 4.44
N ALA A 315 -0.65 27.42 5.56
CA ALA A 315 0.21 28.59 5.70
C ALA A 315 1.44 28.56 4.77
N ILE A 316 1.98 27.38 4.47
CA ILE A 316 3.11 27.22 3.54
C ILE A 316 2.61 27.32 2.09
N LEU A 317 1.57 26.56 1.74
CA LEU A 317 1.01 26.53 0.39
C LEU A 317 0.45 27.87 -0.05
N SER A 318 -0.16 28.65 0.86
CA SER A 318 -0.60 30.01 0.56
C SER A 318 0.56 30.93 0.17
N LYS A 319 1.77 30.72 0.69
CA LYS A 319 2.96 31.47 0.26
C LYS A 319 3.43 30.99 -1.12
N ILE A 320 3.62 29.67 -1.28
CA ILE A 320 4.11 29.04 -2.52
C ILE A 320 3.22 29.39 -3.71
N LEU A 321 1.90 29.25 -3.55
CA LEU A 321 0.93 29.45 -4.64
C LEU A 321 0.67 30.93 -4.95
N VAL A 322 1.02 31.85 -4.05
CA VAL A 322 0.95 33.30 -4.30
C VAL A 322 2.26 33.83 -4.91
N SER A 323 3.38 33.17 -4.66
CA SER A 323 4.70 33.52 -5.22
C SER A 323 5.03 32.86 -6.56
N SER A 324 4.16 31.97 -7.07
CA SER A 324 4.31 31.28 -8.37
C SER A 324 3.51 31.98 -9.46
#